data_AF-A0A4Q4YCW5-F1
#
_entry.id   AF-A0A4Q4YCW5-F1
#
_cell.length_a   1.000
_cell.length_b   1.000
_cell.length_c   1.000
_cell.angle_alpha   90.00
_cell.angle_beta   90.00
_cell.angle_gamma   90.00
#
_symmetry.space_group_name_H-M   'P 1'
#
loop_
_entity.id
_entity.type
_entity.pdbx_description
1 polymer ?
#
loop_
_entity_poly.entity_id
_entity_poly.type
_entity_poly.pdbx_seq_one_letter_code
_entity_poly.pdbx_strand_id
1 'polypeptide(L)'
;MSINRVNPEWTIQLFYNWSATIHAFAGYDNTLAFTVGNEVIEDTPYAKAAVRDLKAFREQRGYRTIPLAYAAVDSVLLRKVTAEYLACGDPSEAIELFGMNVYSWCGQSDYCKSKFDELYEAFQETNIRLVFSETRCNFEERNFGEVAAILGPVFQAVFSGSVVYTWAQEASGYGIVEYRESRRVGFPTTLRDYNALSTVFASVNPSGTPRAEYTPSNTAPACPTSAKTQWLVAGDVPGPTISGLDIDTVTARTTITSKTDDGTGITVGTGPDGEPLIIGASSSDDSRVELEIAADGITTGGIVGIVVFCIGAVTFAAFAAFITIRKRRRARQRLEGGQGGEKAGFAGPYGGGGDRSAEAAENLKPELPADSVGYVMPRRELPTEHNITAYQGYGPPGPYSPYSDTQQTTPMEMVGSPVPPHQLPVGNG
;
A
#
# COMPACT_ATOMS: atom_id res chain seq x y z
N MET A 1 10.52 10.40 4.16
CA MET A 1 10.50 10.15 5.62
C MET A 1 9.08 9.74 6.00
N SER A 2 8.91 8.79 6.90
CA SER A 2 7.60 8.26 7.31
C SER A 2 7.45 8.30 8.83
N ILE A 3 6.21 8.21 9.32
CA ILE A 3 5.95 7.94 10.73
C ILE A 3 6.50 6.54 11.05
N ASN A 4 7.17 6.40 12.19
CA ASN A 4 7.79 5.15 12.60
C ASN A 4 6.73 4.23 13.22
N ARG A 5 6.63 2.98 12.74
CA ARG A 5 5.63 2.01 13.24
C ARG A 5 5.84 1.60 14.70
N VAL A 6 7.08 1.61 15.18
CA VAL A 6 7.44 1.14 16.53
C VAL A 6 7.34 2.27 17.55
N ASN A 7 7.80 3.47 17.19
CA ASN A 7 7.71 4.66 18.02
C ASN A 7 7.11 5.80 17.20
N PRO A 8 5.79 5.77 16.95
CA PRO A 8 5.14 6.73 16.08
C PRO A 8 5.17 8.12 16.71
N GLU A 9 5.57 9.11 15.92
CA GLU A 9 5.63 10.51 16.30
C GLU A 9 5.30 11.38 15.10
N TRP A 10 4.58 12.47 15.34
CA TRP A 10 4.37 13.53 14.36
C TRP A 10 5.31 14.68 14.73
N THR A 11 6.33 14.90 13.91
CA THR A 11 7.45 15.79 14.23
C THR A 11 7.54 16.94 13.24
N ILE A 12 8.18 18.04 13.64
CA ILE A 12 8.40 19.19 12.74
C ILE A 12 9.15 18.80 11.46
N GLN A 13 10.04 17.82 11.52
CA GLN A 13 10.80 17.36 10.36
C GLN A 13 9.92 16.58 9.37
N LEU A 14 8.95 15.80 9.87
CA LEU A 14 7.94 15.16 9.04
C LEU A 14 7.02 16.20 8.40
N PHE A 15 6.54 17.17 9.19
CA PHE A 15 5.74 18.29 8.69
C PHE A 15 6.45 19.02 7.54
N TYR A 16 7.71 19.42 7.71
CA TYR A 16 8.48 20.10 6.66
C TYR A 16 8.66 19.24 5.41
N ASN A 17 8.94 17.95 5.56
CA ASN A 17 9.12 17.06 4.40
C ASN A 17 7.80 16.88 3.61
N TRP A 18 6.71 16.64 4.32
CA TRP A 18 5.41 16.38 3.70
C TRP A 18 4.80 17.66 3.12
N SER A 19 4.90 18.79 3.82
CA SER A 19 4.47 20.10 3.30
C SER A 19 5.30 20.56 2.09
N ALA A 20 6.61 20.28 2.05
CA ALA A 20 7.44 20.52 0.88
C ALA A 20 7.00 19.66 -0.32
N THR A 21 6.61 18.40 -0.08
CA THR A 21 6.04 17.53 -1.12
C THR A 21 4.73 18.11 -1.64
N ILE A 22 3.81 18.52 -0.76
CA ILE A 22 2.57 19.20 -1.17
C ILE A 22 2.90 20.45 -1.99
N HIS A 23 3.83 21.29 -1.53
CA HIS A 23 4.22 22.51 -2.24
C HIS A 23 4.74 22.22 -3.66
N ALA A 24 5.57 21.19 -3.82
CA ALA A 24 6.15 20.82 -5.10
C ALA A 24 5.10 20.33 -6.13
N PHE A 25 4.04 19.67 -5.67
CA PHE A 25 3.05 19.04 -6.54
C PHE A 25 1.69 19.76 -6.59
N ALA A 26 1.40 20.69 -5.69
CA ALA A 26 0.12 21.38 -5.62
C ALA A 26 -0.23 22.23 -6.87
N GLY A 27 0.76 22.56 -7.69
CA GLY A 27 0.57 23.31 -8.94
C GLY A 27 0.16 22.46 -10.15
N TYR A 28 0.10 21.13 -10.04
CA TYR A 28 -0.34 20.26 -11.13
C TYR A 28 -1.82 19.88 -10.96
N ASP A 29 -2.59 20.04 -12.04
CA ASP A 29 -4.03 19.74 -12.04
C ASP A 29 -4.31 18.23 -11.95
N ASN A 30 -3.37 17.40 -12.42
CA ASN A 30 -3.44 15.94 -12.39
C ASN A 30 -2.94 15.31 -11.06
N THR A 31 -2.57 16.12 -10.05
CA THR A 31 -2.27 15.57 -8.72
C THR A 31 -3.57 15.18 -8.02
N LEU A 32 -3.83 13.87 -7.93
CA LEU A 32 -5.06 13.31 -7.40
C LEU A 32 -5.17 13.42 -5.88
N ALA A 33 -4.15 13.00 -5.14
CA ALA A 33 -4.14 12.96 -3.68
C ALA A 33 -2.71 12.86 -3.12
N PHE A 34 -2.54 13.16 -1.82
CA PHE A 34 -1.31 12.91 -1.07
C PHE A 34 -1.56 11.90 0.05
N THR A 35 -0.80 10.82 0.09
CA THR A 35 -0.94 9.78 1.12
C THR A 35 -0.14 10.12 2.38
N VAL A 36 -0.81 10.19 3.53
CA VAL A 36 -0.23 10.54 4.85
C VAL A 36 0.02 9.33 5.76
N GLY A 37 -0.13 8.12 5.23
CA GLY A 37 0.15 6.86 5.93
C GLY A 37 -0.10 5.65 5.03
N ASN A 38 0.67 4.58 5.23
CA ASN A 38 0.54 3.34 4.45
C ASN A 38 0.77 2.11 5.34
N GLU A 39 -0.31 1.40 5.66
CA GLU A 39 -0.33 0.11 6.38
C GLU A 39 0.23 0.11 7.81
N VAL A 40 0.20 1.26 8.51
CA VAL A 40 0.73 1.37 9.88
C VAL A 40 -0.39 1.79 10.84
N ILE A 41 -1.17 0.84 11.35
CA ILE A 41 -2.35 1.14 12.19
C ILE A 41 -1.95 1.91 13.46
N GLU A 42 -0.77 1.62 13.99
CA GLU A 42 -0.22 2.28 15.17
C GLU A 42 0.04 3.78 14.96
N ASP A 43 0.14 4.24 13.71
CA ASP A 43 0.34 5.65 13.37
C ASP A 43 -0.97 6.45 13.27
N THR A 44 -2.14 5.81 13.33
CA THR A 44 -3.40 6.45 12.95
C THR A 44 -3.71 7.76 13.72
N PRO A 45 -3.41 7.92 15.03
CA PRO A 45 -3.54 9.22 15.70
C PRO A 45 -2.61 10.30 15.14
N TYR A 46 -1.40 9.90 14.78
CA TYR A 46 -0.37 10.77 14.20
C TYR A 46 -0.70 11.11 12.74
N ALA A 47 -1.31 10.17 12.01
CA ALA A 47 -1.87 10.44 10.69
C ALA A 47 -2.98 11.49 10.77
N LYS A 48 -3.91 11.42 11.74
CA LYS A 48 -4.93 12.48 11.95
C LYS A 48 -4.31 13.83 12.27
N ALA A 49 -3.30 13.87 13.15
CA ALA A 49 -2.56 15.10 13.42
C ALA A 49 -1.84 15.66 12.16
N ALA A 50 -1.26 14.78 11.34
CA ALA A 50 -0.67 15.17 10.08
C ALA A 50 -1.73 15.70 9.10
N VAL A 51 -2.92 15.10 9.03
CA VAL A 51 -4.05 15.60 8.24
C VAL A 51 -4.41 17.01 8.67
N ARG A 52 -4.61 17.24 9.97
CA ARG A 52 -4.92 18.56 10.53
C ARG A 52 -3.93 19.62 10.07
N ASP A 53 -2.65 19.37 10.33
CA ASP A 53 -1.60 20.37 10.11
C ASP A 53 -1.34 20.59 8.60
N LEU A 54 -1.43 19.53 7.78
CA LEU A 54 -1.25 19.64 6.32
C LEU A 54 -2.45 20.25 5.60
N LYS A 55 -3.68 20.04 6.08
CA LYS A 55 -4.86 20.77 5.57
C LYS A 55 -4.72 22.27 5.86
N ALA A 56 -4.37 22.62 7.10
CA ALA A 56 -4.16 24.01 7.49
C ALA A 56 -3.04 24.65 6.65
N PHE A 57 -1.91 23.97 6.45
CA PHE A 57 -0.85 24.42 5.53
C PHE A 57 -1.35 24.62 4.08
N ARG A 58 -2.08 23.64 3.53
CA ARG A 58 -2.64 23.68 2.16
C ARG A 58 -3.55 24.90 1.98
N GLU A 59 -4.42 25.15 2.96
CA GLU A 59 -5.38 26.25 2.97
C GLU A 59 -4.68 27.60 3.10
N GLN A 60 -3.76 27.71 4.05
CA GLN A 60 -2.98 28.93 4.27
C GLN A 60 -2.12 29.31 3.05
N ARG A 61 -1.67 28.31 2.27
CA ARG A 61 -0.96 28.54 1.01
C ARG A 61 -1.88 28.89 -0.17
N GLY A 62 -3.19 28.73 -0.03
CA GLY A 62 -4.17 28.95 -1.10
C GLY A 62 -4.11 27.89 -2.20
N TYR A 63 -3.69 26.67 -1.88
CA TYR A 63 -3.67 25.59 -2.87
C TYR A 63 -5.06 25.05 -3.16
N ARG A 64 -5.22 24.43 -4.34
CA ARG A 64 -6.36 23.56 -4.63
C ARG A 64 -6.51 22.53 -3.51
N THR A 65 -7.75 22.24 -3.12
CA THR A 65 -8.11 21.23 -2.13
C THR A 65 -7.82 19.81 -2.67
N ILE A 66 -6.54 19.46 -2.74
CA ILE A 66 -6.06 18.11 -3.11
C ILE A 66 -6.28 17.19 -1.90
N PRO A 67 -7.07 16.11 -2.03
CA PRO A 67 -7.33 15.18 -0.95
C PRO A 67 -6.08 14.65 -0.24
N LEU A 68 -6.11 14.62 1.09
CA LEU A 68 -5.20 13.81 1.89
C LEU A 68 -5.78 12.40 2.04
N ALA A 69 -4.94 11.40 1.76
CA ALA A 69 -5.32 10.00 1.67
C ALA A 69 -4.59 9.14 2.70
N TYR A 70 -5.17 8.01 3.07
CA TYR A 70 -4.49 6.98 3.88
C TYR A 70 -4.64 5.63 3.18
N ALA A 71 -3.55 4.89 3.02
CA ALA A 71 -3.57 3.55 2.44
C ALA A 71 -3.53 2.49 3.55
N ALA A 72 -4.62 1.77 3.74
CA ALA A 72 -4.76 0.78 4.79
C ALA A 72 -4.43 -0.64 4.32
N VAL A 73 -3.95 -1.45 5.25
CA VAL A 73 -3.82 -2.90 5.07
C VAL A 73 -5.21 -3.54 5.09
N ASP A 74 -5.44 -4.53 4.23
CA ASP A 74 -6.68 -5.30 4.21
C ASP A 74 -6.77 -6.37 5.32
N SER A 75 -6.84 -5.90 6.57
CA SER A 75 -7.13 -6.75 7.73
C SER A 75 -8.62 -6.75 8.02
N VAL A 76 -9.26 -7.92 7.95
CA VAL A 76 -10.71 -8.10 8.20
C VAL A 76 -11.15 -7.47 9.51
N LEU A 77 -10.31 -7.56 10.56
CA LEU A 77 -10.62 -7.04 11.89
C LEU A 77 -10.40 -5.54 12.03
N LEU A 78 -9.54 -4.94 11.18
CA LEU A 78 -9.03 -3.58 11.42
C LEU A 78 -9.43 -2.59 10.33
N ARG A 79 -9.74 -3.04 9.11
CA ARG A 79 -10.02 -2.15 7.96
C ARG A 79 -11.17 -1.18 8.21
N LYS A 80 -12.32 -1.68 8.72
CA LYS A 80 -13.51 -0.85 9.00
C LYS A 80 -13.26 0.12 10.14
N VAL A 81 -12.75 -0.36 11.27
CA VAL A 81 -12.49 0.50 12.45
C VAL A 81 -11.41 1.54 12.17
N THR A 82 -10.43 1.22 11.31
CA THR A 82 -9.41 2.18 10.87
C THR A 82 -10.02 3.28 10.00
N ALA A 83 -10.89 2.92 9.05
CA ALA A 83 -11.61 3.88 8.23
C ALA A 83 -12.53 4.78 9.08
N GLU A 84 -13.26 4.18 10.02
CA GLU A 84 -14.12 4.91 10.96
C GLU A 84 -13.32 5.89 11.81
N TYR A 85 -12.19 5.46 12.37
CA TYR A 85 -11.33 6.32 13.18
C TYR A 85 -10.75 7.51 12.39
N LEU A 86 -10.28 7.26 11.17
CA LEU A 86 -9.73 8.31 10.30
C LEU A 86 -10.82 9.25 9.77
N ALA A 87 -12.09 8.85 9.76
CA ALA A 87 -13.22 9.66 9.30
C ALA A 87 -13.99 10.38 10.42
N CYS A 88 -13.82 9.98 11.67
CA CYS A 88 -14.59 10.51 12.80
C CYS A 88 -14.04 11.84 13.34
N GLY A 89 -14.80 12.49 14.23
CA GLY A 89 -14.35 13.66 15.00
C GLY A 89 -14.38 14.95 14.19
N ASP A 90 -13.43 15.85 14.45
CA ASP A 90 -13.32 17.13 13.76
C ASP A 90 -13.00 16.94 12.25
N PRO A 91 -13.78 17.53 11.33
CA PRO A 91 -13.52 17.44 9.89
C PRO A 91 -12.12 17.94 9.45
N SER A 92 -11.50 18.84 10.21
CA SER A 92 -10.13 19.30 9.95
C SER A 92 -9.10 18.18 10.17
N GLU A 93 -9.39 17.18 10.99
CA GLU A 93 -8.51 16.04 11.24
C GLU A 93 -8.90 14.77 10.44
N ALA A 94 -10.08 14.79 9.80
CA ALA A 94 -10.61 13.63 9.07
C ALA A 94 -9.96 13.43 7.69
N ILE A 95 -9.67 12.18 7.33
CA ILE A 95 -9.11 11.84 6.01
C ILE A 95 -10.12 12.10 4.87
N GLU A 96 -9.64 12.44 3.67
CA GLU A 96 -10.51 12.81 2.54
C GLU A 96 -10.65 11.66 1.50
N LEU A 97 -9.70 10.73 1.52
CA LEU A 97 -9.66 9.51 0.68
C LEU A 97 -9.08 8.35 1.50
N PHE A 98 -9.76 7.21 1.51
CA PHE A 98 -9.27 6.00 2.16
C PHE A 98 -8.99 4.92 1.12
N GLY A 99 -7.72 4.61 0.99
CA GLY A 99 -7.19 3.55 0.16
C GLY A 99 -7.14 2.24 0.93
N MET A 100 -7.42 1.12 0.25
CA MET A 100 -7.15 -0.21 0.78
C MET A 100 -6.26 -1.01 -0.18
N ASN A 101 -5.25 -1.67 0.40
CA ASN A 101 -4.38 -2.59 -0.29
C ASN A 101 -4.98 -4.01 -0.19
N VAL A 102 -5.80 -4.39 -1.18
CA VAL A 102 -6.65 -5.59 -1.14
C VAL A 102 -6.11 -6.66 -2.07
N TYR A 103 -5.97 -7.87 -1.53
CA TYR A 103 -5.31 -8.99 -2.20
C TYR A 103 -6.10 -10.29 -2.24
N SER A 104 -7.37 -10.25 -1.85
CA SER A 104 -8.20 -11.45 -1.63
C SER A 104 -8.78 -12.09 -2.90
N TRP A 105 -8.72 -11.40 -4.05
CA TRP A 105 -9.23 -11.93 -5.31
C TRP A 105 -8.14 -12.65 -6.10
N CYS A 106 -8.14 -13.98 -6.06
CA CYS A 106 -7.07 -14.79 -6.65
C CYS A 106 -7.57 -15.84 -7.64
N GLY A 107 -6.92 -15.91 -8.81
CA GLY A 107 -7.22 -16.88 -9.86
C GLY A 107 -8.64 -16.75 -10.41
N GLN A 108 -9.30 -17.88 -10.64
CA GLN A 108 -10.71 -17.93 -11.02
C GLN A 108 -11.61 -17.71 -9.78
N SER A 109 -11.60 -16.48 -9.28
CA SER A 109 -12.45 -16.04 -8.17
C SER A 109 -13.72 -15.36 -8.68
N ASP A 110 -14.60 -15.04 -7.73
CA ASP A 110 -15.82 -14.28 -7.95
C ASP A 110 -16.09 -13.38 -6.73
N TYR A 111 -17.19 -12.62 -6.78
CA TYR A 111 -17.59 -11.65 -5.76
C TYR A 111 -17.63 -12.25 -4.34
N CYS A 112 -18.16 -13.46 -4.19
CA CYS A 112 -18.31 -14.10 -2.89
C CYS A 112 -17.04 -14.87 -2.47
N LYS A 113 -16.36 -15.54 -3.40
CA LYS A 113 -15.11 -16.26 -3.09
C LYS A 113 -13.99 -15.33 -2.65
N SER A 114 -13.91 -14.14 -3.26
CA SER A 114 -12.91 -13.11 -2.94
C SER A 114 -13.22 -12.30 -1.68
N LYS A 115 -14.40 -12.50 -1.07
CA LYS A 115 -14.90 -11.68 0.06
C LYS A 115 -15.15 -10.21 -0.29
N PHE A 116 -15.36 -9.93 -1.56
CA PHE A 116 -15.71 -8.60 -2.05
C PHE A 116 -17.15 -8.23 -1.65
N ASP A 117 -18.03 -9.22 -1.45
CA ASP A 117 -19.33 -9.05 -0.82
C ASP A 117 -19.24 -8.48 0.59
N GLU A 118 -18.44 -9.09 1.45
CA GLU A 118 -18.21 -8.61 2.81
C GLU A 118 -17.56 -7.21 2.81
N LEU A 119 -16.67 -6.94 1.85
CA LEU A 119 -16.03 -5.63 1.70
C LEU A 119 -17.03 -4.55 1.28
N TYR A 120 -17.93 -4.85 0.34
CA TYR A 120 -18.98 -3.92 -0.08
C TYR A 120 -19.93 -3.59 1.07
N GLU A 121 -20.44 -4.62 1.76
CA GLU A 121 -21.35 -4.46 2.89
C GLU A 121 -20.74 -3.65 4.04
N ALA A 122 -19.44 -3.86 4.33
CA ALA A 122 -18.75 -3.17 5.41
C ALA A 122 -18.59 -1.66 5.18
N PHE A 123 -18.59 -1.20 3.93
CA PHE A 123 -18.17 0.15 3.55
C PHE A 123 -19.26 1.01 2.89
N GLN A 124 -20.42 0.46 2.55
CA GLN A 124 -21.50 1.20 1.87
C GLN A 124 -22.01 2.45 2.62
N GLU A 125 -21.88 2.49 3.95
CA GLU A 125 -22.31 3.62 4.79
C GLU A 125 -21.19 4.65 5.05
N THR A 126 -20.02 4.48 4.45
CA THR A 126 -18.86 5.36 4.69
C THR A 126 -19.08 6.74 4.06
N ASN A 127 -18.68 7.81 4.76
CA ASN A 127 -18.81 9.20 4.29
C ASN A 127 -17.56 9.75 3.58
N ILE A 128 -16.49 8.96 3.52
CA ILE A 128 -15.24 9.30 2.83
C ILE A 128 -15.09 8.50 1.55
N ARG A 129 -14.34 9.04 0.58
CA ARG A 129 -14.11 8.37 -0.71
C ARG A 129 -13.25 7.14 -0.49
N LEU A 130 -13.60 6.04 -1.15
CA LEU A 130 -12.89 4.76 -1.03
C LEU A 130 -12.22 4.43 -2.35
N VAL A 131 -10.99 3.93 -2.30
CA VAL A 131 -10.26 3.45 -3.47
C VAL A 131 -9.52 2.16 -3.11
N PHE A 132 -9.34 1.28 -4.08
CA PHE A 132 -8.35 0.22 -3.93
C PHE A 132 -6.98 0.80 -4.28
N SER A 133 -6.22 1.20 -3.26
CA SER A 133 -4.89 1.82 -3.44
C SER A 133 -3.86 0.84 -3.97
N GLU A 134 -4.04 -0.45 -3.69
CA GLU A 134 -3.31 -1.53 -4.34
C GLU A 134 -4.26 -2.72 -4.54
N THR A 135 -4.31 -3.25 -5.76
CA THR A 135 -4.88 -4.57 -6.04
C THR A 135 -3.82 -5.48 -6.63
N ARG A 136 -3.81 -6.72 -6.14
CA ARG A 136 -2.88 -7.74 -6.58
C ARG A 136 -3.35 -9.10 -6.10
N CYS A 137 -3.04 -10.14 -6.84
CA CYS A 137 -3.01 -11.48 -6.29
C CYS A 137 -1.62 -12.08 -6.47
N ASN A 138 -1.16 -12.85 -5.48
CA ASN A 138 0.02 -13.70 -5.61
C ASN A 138 -0.38 -15.06 -6.20
N PHE A 139 -0.64 -15.08 -7.51
CA PHE A 139 -0.97 -16.30 -8.28
C PHE A 139 -0.18 -16.30 -9.58
N GLU A 140 0.14 -17.49 -10.10
CA GLU A 140 1.00 -17.65 -11.29
C GLU A 140 0.40 -16.99 -12.54
N GLU A 141 -0.93 -16.90 -12.62
CA GLU A 141 -1.64 -16.29 -13.74
C GLU A 141 -2.70 -15.29 -13.27
N ARG A 142 -2.49 -14.00 -13.51
CA ARG A 142 -3.47 -12.95 -13.18
C ARG A 142 -4.42 -12.72 -14.35
N ASN A 143 -5.72 -12.83 -14.10
CA ASN A 143 -6.78 -12.52 -15.07
C ASN A 143 -7.40 -11.13 -14.86
N PHE A 144 -7.06 -10.43 -13.77
CA PHE A 144 -7.59 -9.12 -13.38
C PHE A 144 -9.12 -9.07 -13.24
N GLY A 145 -9.75 -10.20 -12.88
CA GLY A 145 -11.19 -10.26 -12.64
C GLY A 145 -11.65 -9.32 -11.53
N GLU A 146 -10.78 -9.03 -10.55
CA GLU A 146 -11.00 -8.03 -9.52
C GLU A 146 -11.16 -6.62 -10.09
N VAL A 147 -10.37 -6.25 -11.09
CA VAL A 147 -10.45 -4.93 -11.73
C VAL A 147 -11.77 -4.80 -12.48
N ALA A 148 -12.20 -5.86 -13.16
CA ALA A 148 -13.50 -5.92 -13.83
C ALA A 148 -14.65 -5.76 -12.82
N ALA A 149 -14.56 -6.45 -11.68
CA ALA A 149 -15.56 -6.35 -10.62
C ALA A 149 -15.62 -4.95 -9.99
N ILE A 150 -14.46 -4.35 -9.68
CA ILE A 150 -14.34 -3.02 -9.07
C ILE A 150 -14.92 -1.93 -9.98
N LEU A 151 -14.64 -2.00 -11.27
CA LEU A 151 -15.16 -1.04 -12.26
C LEU A 151 -16.57 -1.40 -12.76
N GLY A 152 -17.14 -2.49 -12.25
CA GLY A 152 -18.50 -2.93 -12.54
C GLY A 152 -19.57 -2.13 -11.77
N PRO A 153 -20.86 -2.30 -12.15
CA PRO A 153 -21.96 -1.47 -11.65
C PRO A 153 -22.22 -1.60 -10.14
N VAL A 154 -21.87 -2.73 -9.52
CA VAL A 154 -22.03 -2.94 -8.08
C VAL A 154 -20.98 -2.13 -7.31
N PHE A 155 -19.70 -2.36 -7.57
CA PHE A 155 -18.63 -1.72 -6.79
C PHE A 155 -18.52 -0.22 -7.00
N GLN A 156 -18.80 0.28 -8.21
CA GLN A 156 -18.71 1.73 -8.48
C GLN A 156 -19.70 2.56 -7.64
N ALA A 157 -20.71 1.94 -7.01
CA ALA A 157 -21.64 2.62 -6.11
C ALA A 157 -20.99 3.03 -4.77
N VAL A 158 -19.89 2.37 -4.38
CA VAL A 158 -19.21 2.56 -3.09
C VAL A 158 -17.73 2.92 -3.27
N PHE A 159 -17.06 2.32 -4.27
CA PHE A 159 -15.62 2.43 -4.49
C PHE A 159 -15.30 3.22 -5.77
N SER A 160 -14.20 3.98 -5.71
CA SER A 160 -13.77 4.92 -6.75
C SER A 160 -12.69 4.35 -7.68
N GLY A 161 -12.64 3.03 -7.87
CA GLY A 161 -11.69 2.36 -8.75
C GLY A 161 -10.49 1.73 -8.04
N SER A 162 -9.44 1.44 -8.80
CA SER A 162 -8.30 0.62 -8.37
C SER A 162 -6.98 1.03 -9.02
N VAL A 163 -5.90 0.90 -8.25
CA VAL A 163 -4.52 0.93 -8.74
C VAL A 163 -3.92 -0.47 -8.67
N VAL A 164 -3.54 -1.03 -9.82
CA VAL A 164 -2.95 -2.38 -9.90
C VAL A 164 -1.48 -2.35 -9.51
N TYR A 165 -1.08 -3.21 -8.58
CA TYR A 165 0.32 -3.39 -8.17
C TYR A 165 0.99 -4.51 -9.00
N THR A 166 2.05 -4.27 -9.77
CA THR A 166 2.69 -2.97 -10.06
C THR A 166 3.14 -2.90 -11.52
N TRP A 167 3.60 -1.72 -11.96
CA TRP A 167 4.06 -1.51 -13.34
C TRP A 167 5.29 -2.36 -13.68
N ALA A 168 6.42 -2.09 -13.03
CA ALA A 168 7.71 -2.69 -13.39
C ALA A 168 7.94 -4.03 -12.67
N GLN A 169 8.45 -5.02 -13.40
CA GLN A 169 8.86 -6.30 -12.85
C GLN A 169 10.06 -6.12 -11.93
N GLU A 170 9.91 -6.61 -10.71
CA GLU A 170 10.96 -6.67 -9.71
C GLU A 170 11.19 -8.14 -9.29
N ALA A 171 12.14 -8.36 -8.38
CA ALA A 171 12.39 -9.68 -7.79
C ALA A 171 11.14 -10.28 -7.10
N SER A 172 10.15 -9.46 -6.78
CA SER A 172 8.88 -9.86 -6.19
C SER A 172 7.92 -10.55 -7.17
N GLY A 173 8.12 -10.42 -8.47
CA GLY A 173 7.33 -11.14 -9.48
C GLY A 173 6.04 -10.46 -9.97
N TYR A 174 5.71 -9.25 -9.49
CA TYR A 174 4.37 -8.64 -9.66
C TYR A 174 4.21 -7.61 -10.78
N GLY A 175 5.28 -7.30 -11.50
CA GLY A 175 5.24 -6.34 -12.59
C GLY A 175 4.39 -6.81 -13.76
N ILE A 176 3.92 -5.85 -14.54
CA ILE A 176 3.23 -6.11 -15.81
C ILE A 176 4.11 -5.79 -17.01
N VAL A 177 5.25 -5.12 -16.80
CA VAL A 177 6.27 -4.88 -17.84
C VAL A 177 7.67 -5.19 -17.31
N GLU A 178 8.61 -5.52 -18.19
CA GLU A 178 10.00 -5.79 -17.83
C GLU A 178 10.95 -4.83 -18.55
N TYR A 179 11.91 -4.27 -17.81
CA TYR A 179 13.01 -3.49 -18.37
C TYR A 179 14.23 -4.39 -18.56
N ARG A 180 14.84 -4.37 -19.74
CA ARG A 180 16.02 -5.20 -20.08
C ARG A 180 17.22 -4.92 -19.18
N GLU A 181 17.32 -3.71 -18.65
CA GLU A 181 18.36 -3.27 -17.73
C GLU A 181 17.75 -2.93 -16.38
N SER A 182 18.45 -3.24 -15.30
CA SER A 182 17.99 -3.03 -13.92
C SER A 182 17.71 -1.58 -13.54
N ARG A 183 18.03 -0.60 -14.40
CA ARG A 183 17.87 0.84 -14.14
C ARG A 183 16.50 1.42 -14.51
N ARG A 184 15.56 0.61 -15.04
CA ARG A 184 14.25 1.10 -15.52
C ARG A 184 14.35 2.23 -16.54
N VAL A 185 15.34 2.14 -17.44
CA VAL A 185 15.58 3.13 -18.49
C VAL A 185 15.09 2.58 -19.83
N GLY A 186 14.46 3.42 -20.63
CA GLY A 186 14.00 3.09 -21.99
C GLY A 186 12.61 2.46 -22.05
N PHE A 187 12.30 1.81 -23.15
CA PHE A 187 11.00 1.16 -23.38
C PHE A 187 10.99 -0.24 -22.75
N PRO A 188 10.03 -0.54 -21.87
CA PRO A 188 9.91 -1.89 -21.32
C PRO A 188 9.25 -2.83 -22.33
N THR A 189 9.45 -4.13 -22.13
CA THR A 189 8.69 -5.18 -22.83
C THR A 189 7.45 -5.52 -22.02
N THR A 190 6.28 -5.56 -22.65
CA THR A 190 5.04 -5.96 -21.99
C THR A 190 5.08 -7.43 -21.61
N LEU A 191 4.67 -7.76 -20.39
CA LEU A 191 4.47 -9.13 -19.95
C LEU A 191 3.03 -9.59 -20.24
N ARG A 192 2.74 -10.86 -20.02
CA ARG A 192 1.38 -11.42 -20.17
C ARG A 192 0.35 -10.60 -19.40
N ASP A 193 0.68 -10.23 -18.17
CA ASP A 193 -0.24 -9.54 -17.27
C ASP A 193 -0.63 -8.14 -17.77
N TYR A 194 0.25 -7.46 -18.52
CA TYR A 194 -0.12 -6.20 -19.18
C TYR A 194 -1.25 -6.42 -20.19
N ASN A 195 -1.16 -7.48 -21.01
CA ASN A 195 -2.18 -7.77 -22.01
C ASN A 195 -3.51 -8.19 -21.37
N ALA A 196 -3.47 -8.97 -20.28
CA ALA A 196 -4.65 -9.35 -19.53
C ALA A 196 -5.34 -8.13 -18.91
N LEU A 197 -4.58 -7.25 -18.23
CA LEU A 197 -5.11 -6.03 -17.66
C LEU A 197 -5.66 -5.07 -18.73
N SER A 198 -4.94 -4.90 -19.84
CA SER A 198 -5.39 -4.10 -20.98
C SER A 198 -6.72 -4.61 -21.55
N THR A 199 -6.93 -5.93 -21.58
CA THR A 199 -8.18 -6.54 -22.05
C THR A 199 -9.32 -6.21 -21.08
N VAL A 200 -9.08 -6.30 -19.76
CA VAL A 200 -10.08 -5.93 -18.76
C VAL A 200 -10.45 -4.45 -18.86
N PHE A 201 -9.48 -3.54 -18.93
CA PHE A 201 -9.77 -2.11 -19.07
C PHE A 201 -10.55 -1.77 -20.34
N ALA A 202 -10.30 -2.48 -21.45
CA ALA A 202 -11.07 -2.30 -22.68
C ALA A 202 -12.51 -2.84 -22.59
N SER A 203 -12.80 -3.73 -21.63
CA SER A 203 -14.11 -4.38 -21.48
C SER A 203 -15.06 -3.66 -20.51
N VAL A 204 -14.54 -2.78 -19.66
CA VAL A 204 -15.32 -2.06 -18.63
C VAL A 204 -15.59 -0.62 -19.04
N ASN A 205 -16.75 -0.11 -18.64
CA ASN A 205 -17.18 1.26 -18.93
C ASN A 205 -17.91 1.86 -17.71
N PRO A 206 -17.19 2.25 -16.64
CA PRO A 206 -17.81 2.83 -15.45
C PRO A 206 -18.46 4.18 -15.81
N SER A 207 -19.74 4.34 -15.49
CA SER A 207 -20.51 5.54 -15.83
C SER A 207 -20.55 6.57 -14.71
N GLY A 208 -20.35 6.14 -13.46
CA GLY A 208 -20.46 6.98 -12.26
C GLY A 208 -21.81 7.68 -12.12
N THR A 209 -21.87 8.62 -11.16
CA THR A 209 -23.00 9.55 -10.97
C THR A 209 -22.54 10.96 -11.30
N PRO A 210 -23.24 11.71 -12.18
CA PRO A 210 -22.90 13.11 -12.46
C PRO A 210 -22.89 13.95 -11.19
N ARG A 211 -21.95 14.90 -11.07
CA ARG A 211 -21.81 15.74 -9.86
C ARG A 211 -23.09 16.49 -9.48
N ALA A 212 -23.88 16.92 -10.47
CA ALA A 212 -25.14 17.63 -10.25
C ALA A 212 -26.25 16.73 -9.67
N GLU A 213 -26.15 15.42 -9.87
CA GLU A 213 -27.11 14.41 -9.40
C GLU A 213 -26.62 13.71 -8.11
N TYR A 214 -25.36 13.94 -7.72
CA TYR A 214 -24.77 13.29 -6.56
C TYR A 214 -25.21 13.97 -5.25
N THR A 215 -26.13 13.31 -4.54
CA THR A 215 -26.67 13.75 -3.24
C THR A 215 -26.25 12.79 -2.12
N PRO A 216 -25.04 12.92 -1.55
CA PRO A 216 -24.57 12.03 -0.50
C PRO A 216 -25.35 12.25 0.81
N SER A 217 -25.75 11.16 1.46
CA SER A 217 -26.44 11.18 2.77
C SER A 217 -25.59 10.64 3.93
N ASN A 218 -24.46 9.99 3.63
CA ASN A 218 -23.61 9.38 4.66
C ASN A 218 -22.95 10.46 5.52
N THR A 219 -22.98 10.28 6.83
CA THR A 219 -22.40 11.22 7.81
C THR A 219 -21.13 10.64 8.43
N ALA A 220 -20.29 11.50 9.00
CA ALA A 220 -19.10 11.06 9.72
C ALA A 220 -19.49 10.05 10.83
N PRO A 221 -18.75 8.93 10.97
CA PRO A 221 -19.01 7.96 12.01
C PRO A 221 -18.61 8.50 13.39
N ALA A 222 -19.17 7.91 14.44
CA ALA A 222 -18.65 8.12 15.79
C ALA A 222 -17.23 7.55 15.90
N CYS A 223 -16.35 8.20 16.66
CA CYS A 223 -15.02 7.65 16.88
C CYS A 223 -15.08 6.32 17.63
N PRO A 224 -14.42 5.27 17.13
CA PRO A 224 -14.44 3.97 17.77
C PRO A 224 -13.82 4.05 19.17
N THR A 225 -14.46 3.40 20.14
CA THR A 225 -13.92 3.28 21.50
C THR A 225 -12.84 2.21 21.52
N SER A 226 -11.81 2.41 22.36
CA SER A 226 -10.75 1.42 22.51
C SER A 226 -11.31 0.09 23.04
N ALA A 227 -11.09 -0.99 22.32
CA ALA A 227 -11.42 -2.35 22.72
C ALA A 227 -10.12 -3.14 22.92
N LYS A 228 -9.89 -3.64 24.14
CA LYS A 228 -8.63 -4.22 24.63
C LYS A 228 -7.97 -5.29 23.73
N THR A 229 -8.71 -5.90 22.80
CA THR A 229 -8.23 -7.03 21.99
C THR A 229 -8.14 -6.74 20.49
N GLN A 230 -8.70 -5.62 20.00
CA GLN A 230 -8.82 -5.37 18.55
C GLN A 230 -8.45 -3.95 18.16
N TRP A 231 -8.86 -2.94 18.94
CA TRP A 231 -8.61 -1.53 18.64
C TRP A 231 -8.06 -0.84 19.88
N LEU A 232 -6.76 -0.56 19.87
CA LEU A 232 -6.06 -0.03 21.06
C LEU A 232 -5.99 1.51 21.08
N VAL A 233 -6.48 2.16 20.03
CA VAL A 233 -6.46 3.61 19.91
C VAL A 233 -7.69 4.18 20.64
N ALA A 234 -7.46 5.19 21.49
CA ALA A 234 -8.56 5.91 22.11
C ALA A 234 -9.36 6.67 21.05
N GLY A 235 -10.67 6.83 21.27
CA GLY A 235 -11.60 7.41 20.29
C GLY A 235 -11.35 8.91 20.05
N ASP A 236 -12.35 9.74 20.35
CA ASP A 236 -12.28 11.19 20.13
C ASP A 236 -11.43 11.87 21.21
N VAL A 237 -10.11 11.72 21.12
CA VAL A 237 -9.14 12.34 22.01
C VAL A 237 -8.25 13.31 21.23
N PRO A 238 -7.80 14.43 21.83
CA PRO A 238 -6.88 15.34 21.16
C PRO A 238 -5.64 14.61 20.64
N GLY A 239 -5.39 14.76 19.35
CA GLY A 239 -4.20 14.20 18.70
C GLY A 239 -2.91 14.90 19.14
N PRO A 240 -1.75 14.33 18.79
CA PRO A 240 -0.45 14.95 19.07
C PRO A 240 -0.31 16.32 18.36
N THR A 241 0.46 17.20 18.98
CA THR A 241 0.81 18.52 18.44
C THR A 241 2.32 18.67 18.31
N ILE A 242 2.76 19.48 17.35
CA ILE A 242 4.18 19.82 17.19
C ILE A 242 4.46 21.11 17.95
N SER A 243 5.33 21.05 18.95
CA SER A 243 5.77 22.26 19.66
C SER A 243 6.46 23.24 18.71
N GLY A 244 6.03 24.50 18.72
CA GLY A 244 6.58 25.57 17.88
C GLY A 244 6.12 25.55 16.41
N LEU A 245 5.21 24.65 16.03
CA LEU A 245 4.55 24.75 14.74
C LEU A 245 3.51 25.88 14.79
N ASP A 246 3.77 26.94 14.03
CA ASP A 246 2.86 28.07 13.87
C ASP A 246 2.44 28.17 12.40
N ILE A 247 1.27 27.61 12.08
CA ILE A 247 0.73 27.61 10.71
C ILE A 247 0.39 29.04 10.25
N ASP A 248 0.08 29.97 11.15
CA ASP A 248 -0.33 31.32 10.79
C ASP A 248 0.85 32.12 10.19
N THR A 249 2.09 31.71 10.48
CA THR A 249 3.30 32.28 9.85
C THR A 249 3.50 31.84 8.40
N VAL A 250 2.79 30.82 7.94
CA VAL A 250 2.89 30.35 6.56
C VAL A 250 2.30 31.42 5.64
N THR A 251 3.12 31.93 4.73
CA THR A 251 2.70 32.97 3.78
C THR A 251 1.92 32.37 2.62
N ALA A 252 0.80 32.98 2.27
CA ALA A 252 0.03 32.65 1.07
C ALA A 252 0.91 32.68 -0.18
N ARG A 253 0.67 31.76 -1.11
CA ARG A 253 1.37 31.76 -2.40
C ARG A 253 0.75 32.83 -3.30
N THR A 254 1.53 33.81 -3.71
CA THR A 254 1.07 34.92 -4.57
C THR A 254 1.03 34.57 -6.07
N THR A 255 1.65 33.46 -6.49
CA THR A 255 1.69 33.03 -7.90
C THR A 255 1.45 31.53 -8.01
N ILE A 256 0.30 31.15 -8.57
CA ILE A 256 0.01 29.77 -8.95
C ILE A 256 0.30 29.67 -10.45
N THR A 257 1.49 29.18 -10.81
CA THR A 257 1.73 28.73 -12.17
C THR A 257 1.14 27.34 -12.28
N SER A 258 -0.06 27.22 -12.85
CA SER A 258 -0.60 25.92 -13.25
C SER A 258 0.38 25.28 -14.21
N LYS A 259 1.05 24.21 -13.76
CA LYS A 259 1.89 23.41 -14.63
C LYS A 259 0.95 22.43 -15.34
N THR A 260 0.42 22.85 -16.48
CA THR A 260 -0.11 21.91 -17.46
C THR A 260 1.05 21.09 -18.02
N ASP A 261 0.84 19.79 -18.25
CA ASP A 261 1.84 18.90 -18.85
C ASP A 261 2.55 19.61 -20.02
N ASP A 262 3.88 19.64 -19.99
CA ASP A 262 4.72 20.44 -20.89
C ASP A 262 4.30 20.29 -22.37
N GLY A 263 3.68 21.35 -22.88
CA GLY A 263 3.25 21.49 -24.26
C GLY A 263 3.01 22.97 -24.58
N THR A 264 4.09 23.71 -24.85
CA THR A 264 4.13 25.11 -25.31
C THR A 264 3.48 26.15 -24.39
N GLY A 265 4.26 26.63 -23.41
CA GLY A 265 3.87 27.73 -22.54
C GLY A 265 3.82 29.08 -23.26
N ILE A 266 2.61 29.63 -23.40
CA ILE A 266 2.39 31.08 -23.49
C ILE A 266 1.41 31.43 -22.37
N THR A 267 1.90 32.09 -21.32
CA THR A 267 1.06 32.69 -20.29
C THR A 267 0.62 34.09 -20.73
N VAL A 268 -0.69 34.31 -20.82
CA VAL A 268 -1.28 35.65 -20.99
C VAL A 268 -1.64 36.17 -19.59
N GLY A 269 -1.01 37.27 -19.16
CA GLY A 269 -1.36 37.98 -17.95
C GLY A 269 -2.16 39.24 -18.26
N THR A 270 -3.11 39.58 -17.38
CA THR A 270 -3.91 40.82 -17.45
C THR A 270 -3.26 41.89 -16.58
N GLY A 271 -3.00 43.08 -17.15
CA GLY A 271 -2.54 44.23 -16.39
C GLY A 271 -3.64 44.86 -15.52
N PRO A 272 -3.31 45.79 -14.60
CA PRO A 272 -4.27 46.46 -13.72
C PRO A 272 -5.37 47.25 -14.46
N ASP A 273 -5.20 47.50 -15.77
CA ASP A 273 -6.16 48.21 -16.62
C ASP A 273 -6.88 47.30 -17.64
N GLY A 274 -6.74 45.98 -17.55
CA GLY A 274 -7.48 45.02 -18.38
C GLY A 274 -6.91 44.72 -19.77
N GLU A 275 -5.73 45.25 -20.14
CA GLU A 275 -5.06 44.94 -21.41
C GLU A 275 -4.14 43.70 -21.30
N PRO A 276 -4.05 42.85 -22.34
CA PRO A 276 -3.19 41.66 -22.33
C PRO A 276 -1.70 42.03 -22.49
N LEU A 277 -0.87 41.57 -21.55
CA LEU A 277 0.58 41.77 -21.58
C LEU A 277 1.29 40.46 -21.97
N ILE A 278 2.13 40.50 -23.01
CA ILE A 278 3.05 39.41 -23.34
C ILE A 278 4.33 39.61 -22.52
N ILE A 279 4.54 38.78 -21.49
CA ILE A 279 5.77 38.79 -20.69
C ILE A 279 6.68 37.69 -21.22
N GLY A 280 7.78 38.08 -21.87
CA GLY A 280 8.88 37.19 -22.19
C GLY A 280 9.59 36.73 -20.91
N ALA A 281 9.81 35.43 -20.77
CA ALA A 281 10.43 34.84 -19.60
C ALA A 281 11.88 35.34 -19.43
N SER A 282 12.13 36.16 -18.40
CA SER A 282 13.46 36.32 -17.82
C SER A 282 13.53 35.49 -16.54
N SER A 283 14.34 34.42 -16.57
CA SER A 283 14.65 33.63 -15.38
C SER A 283 15.60 34.43 -14.49
N SER A 284 15.09 34.94 -13.38
CA SER A 284 15.90 35.33 -12.23
C SER A 284 15.35 34.59 -11.02
N ASP A 285 15.79 33.34 -10.86
CA ASP A 285 15.55 32.51 -9.69
C ASP A 285 16.69 32.82 -8.71
N ASP A 286 16.43 33.72 -7.76
CA ASP A 286 17.28 33.89 -6.58
C ASP A 286 16.67 33.12 -5.43
N SER A 287 17.03 31.85 -5.35
CA SER A 287 16.70 30.96 -4.23
C SER A 287 18.00 30.50 -3.57
N ARG A 288 18.74 31.46 -3.01
CA ARG A 288 19.68 31.19 -1.91
C ARG A 288 19.01 31.56 -0.59
N VAL A 289 18.58 30.53 0.14
CA VAL A 289 18.41 30.63 1.59
C VAL A 289 19.83 30.70 2.18
N GLU A 290 20.21 31.88 2.67
CA GLU A 290 21.45 32.09 3.39
C GLU A 290 21.36 31.33 4.73
N LEU A 291 22.16 30.28 4.85
CA LEU A 291 22.32 29.50 6.07
C LEU A 291 23.59 29.99 6.76
N GLU A 292 23.47 30.94 7.70
CA GLU A 292 24.58 31.28 8.58
C GLU A 292 24.80 30.13 9.57
N ILE A 293 25.74 29.23 9.25
CA ILE A 293 26.35 28.34 10.24
C ILE A 293 27.65 28.99 10.69
N ALA A 294 27.67 29.45 11.95
CA ALA A 294 28.90 29.80 12.64
C ALA A 294 29.84 28.57 12.65
N ALA A 295 30.96 28.69 11.95
CA ALA A 295 31.98 27.67 11.89
C ALA A 295 32.94 27.83 13.08
N ASP A 296 32.83 26.96 14.08
CA ASP A 296 33.89 26.72 15.06
C ASP A 296 34.37 25.26 15.01
N GLY A 297 35.59 25.09 14.52
CA GLY A 297 36.59 24.10 14.99
C GLY A 297 36.33 22.60 14.82
N ILE A 298 36.64 22.03 13.65
CA ILE A 298 36.97 20.59 13.55
C ILE A 298 38.42 20.38 14.02
N THR A 299 38.58 19.69 15.14
CA THR A 299 39.89 19.27 15.66
C THR A 299 40.42 18.04 14.91
N THR A 300 41.74 17.93 14.85
CA THR A 300 42.56 16.96 14.11
C THR A 300 42.23 15.47 14.37
N GLY A 301 41.39 15.15 15.37
CA GLY A 301 40.94 13.77 15.66
C GLY A 301 39.87 13.22 14.72
N GLY A 302 39.07 14.08 14.07
CA GLY A 302 37.95 13.64 13.20
C GLY A 302 38.39 13.02 11.86
N ILE A 303 39.55 13.44 11.36
CA ILE A 303 40.07 13.00 10.04
C ILE A 303 40.68 11.59 10.14
N VAL A 304 41.26 11.22 11.29
CA VAL A 304 41.87 9.89 11.49
C VAL A 304 40.80 8.79 11.62
N GLY A 305 39.66 9.09 12.25
CA GLY A 305 38.57 8.10 12.43
C GLY A 305 37.92 7.66 11.12
N ILE A 306 37.73 8.61 10.18
CA ILE A 306 37.10 8.32 8.88
C ILE A 306 38.02 7.45 8.00
N VAL A 307 39.33 7.72 8.01
CA VAL A 307 40.30 6.95 7.20
C VAL A 307 40.44 5.51 7.73
N VAL A 308 40.45 5.30 9.05
CA VAL A 308 40.53 3.95 9.65
C VAL A 308 39.25 3.15 9.37
N PHE A 309 38.09 3.78 9.41
CA PHE A 309 36.81 3.13 9.11
C PHE A 309 36.72 2.69 7.64
N CYS A 310 37.16 3.53 6.69
CA CYS A 310 37.17 3.19 5.27
C CYS A 310 38.12 2.03 4.96
N ILE A 311 39.29 1.96 5.60
CA ILE A 311 40.24 0.84 5.40
C ILE A 311 39.69 -0.47 6.01
N GLY A 312 39.02 -0.39 7.17
CA GLY A 312 38.34 -1.54 7.78
C GLY A 312 37.21 -2.11 6.92
N ALA A 313 36.39 -1.24 6.31
CA ALA A 313 35.29 -1.67 5.44
C ALA A 313 35.79 -2.36 4.16
N VAL A 314 36.86 -1.86 3.54
CA VAL A 314 37.43 -2.44 2.32
C VAL A 314 38.09 -3.79 2.58
N THR A 315 38.78 -3.95 3.72
CA THR A 315 39.40 -5.22 4.11
C THR A 315 38.36 -6.29 4.44
N PHE A 316 37.26 -5.92 5.11
CA PHE A 316 36.15 -6.83 5.39
C PHE A 316 35.43 -7.30 4.11
N ALA A 317 35.18 -6.39 3.17
CA ALA A 317 34.56 -6.73 1.88
C ALA A 317 35.44 -7.70 1.05
N ALA A 318 36.76 -7.48 1.03
CA ALA A 318 37.70 -8.37 0.36
C ALA A 318 37.73 -9.78 1.00
N PHE A 319 37.65 -9.85 2.33
CA PHE A 319 37.62 -11.13 3.05
C PHE A 319 36.32 -11.91 2.82
N ALA A 320 35.18 -11.21 2.78
CA ALA A 320 33.88 -11.81 2.44
C ALA A 320 33.84 -12.34 0.99
N ALA A 321 34.44 -11.60 0.04
CA ALA A 321 34.60 -12.05 -1.34
C ALA A 321 35.51 -13.29 -1.45
N PHE A 322 36.60 -13.34 -0.68
CA PHE A 322 37.49 -14.51 -0.66
C PHE A 322 36.79 -15.77 -0.14
N ILE A 323 35.99 -15.67 0.93
CA ILE A 323 35.24 -16.80 1.49
C ILE A 323 34.18 -17.32 0.49
N THR A 324 33.47 -16.43 -0.19
CA THR A 324 32.44 -16.82 -1.16
C THR A 324 33.04 -17.48 -2.40
N ILE A 325 34.17 -16.99 -2.90
CA ILE A 325 34.91 -17.62 -4.01
C ILE A 325 35.44 -19.01 -3.60
N ARG A 326 35.96 -19.15 -2.37
CA ARG A 326 36.47 -20.45 -1.88
C ARG A 326 35.36 -21.47 -1.66
N LYS A 327 34.17 -21.05 -1.21
CA LYS A 327 32.98 -21.91 -1.12
C LYS A 327 32.52 -22.37 -2.50
N ARG A 328 32.50 -21.49 -3.51
CA ARG A 328 32.15 -21.85 -4.90
C ARG A 328 33.14 -22.82 -5.54
N ARG A 329 34.45 -22.67 -5.28
CA ARG A 329 35.47 -23.63 -5.77
C ARG A 329 35.32 -25.02 -5.14
N ARG A 330 35.03 -25.12 -3.84
CA ARG A 330 34.75 -26.40 -3.17
C ARG A 330 33.46 -27.07 -3.67
N ALA A 331 32.44 -26.29 -4.05
CA ALA A 331 31.23 -26.82 -4.66
C ALA A 331 31.48 -27.39 -6.06
N ARG A 332 32.33 -26.76 -6.86
CA ARG A 332 32.74 -27.29 -8.19
C ARG A 332 33.56 -28.58 -8.08
N GLN A 333 34.48 -28.67 -7.11
CA GLN A 333 35.25 -29.90 -6.87
C GLN A 333 34.38 -31.09 -6.41
N ARG A 334 33.21 -30.84 -5.81
CA ARG A 334 32.24 -31.90 -5.46
C ARG A 334 31.41 -32.40 -6.65
N LEU A 335 31.27 -31.58 -7.70
CA LEU A 335 30.58 -31.96 -8.94
C LEU A 335 31.51 -32.72 -9.89
N GLU A 336 32.82 -32.45 -9.85
CA GLU A 336 33.81 -33.13 -10.70
C GLU A 336 34.37 -34.43 -10.09
N GLY A 337 34.17 -34.68 -8.78
CA GLY A 337 34.60 -35.90 -8.09
C GLY A 337 33.61 -37.08 -8.13
N GLY A 338 32.47 -36.94 -8.82
CA GLY A 338 31.36 -37.91 -8.82
C GLY A 338 31.37 -38.95 -9.96
N GLN A 339 32.44 -39.03 -10.76
CA GLN A 339 32.59 -40.06 -11.80
C GLN A 339 33.86 -40.89 -11.57
N GLY A 340 33.74 -41.98 -10.81
CA GLY A 340 34.81 -42.97 -10.70
C GLY A 340 34.56 -44.07 -9.67
N GLY A 341 34.21 -45.28 -10.13
CA GLY A 341 34.03 -46.52 -9.33
C GLY A 341 32.60 -46.69 -8.81
N GLU A 342 31.88 -47.80 -8.99
CA GLU A 342 32.30 -49.19 -8.85
C GLU A 342 31.28 -50.15 -9.53
N LYS A 343 31.77 -51.27 -10.07
CA LYS A 343 30.98 -52.40 -10.59
C LYS A 343 30.62 -53.37 -9.45
N ALA A 344 29.36 -53.73 -9.32
CA ALA A 344 28.82 -55.05 -8.93
C ALA A 344 27.28 -54.93 -9.03
N GLY A 345 26.51 -55.75 -9.75
CA GLY A 345 26.58 -57.19 -9.89
C GLY A 345 25.41 -57.80 -9.11
N PHE A 346 24.19 -57.84 -9.67
CA PHE A 346 23.15 -58.78 -9.24
C PHE A 346 22.14 -59.06 -10.35
N ALA A 347 21.79 -60.33 -10.52
CA ALA A 347 21.11 -60.91 -11.66
C ALA A 347 19.63 -61.22 -11.39
N GLY A 348 18.76 -60.75 -12.31
CA GLY A 348 17.46 -61.30 -12.77
C GLY A 348 16.38 -61.79 -11.78
N PRO A 349 15.26 -62.34 -12.29
CA PRO A 349 14.69 -62.21 -13.63
C PRO A 349 13.17 -61.90 -13.62
N TYR A 350 12.64 -61.24 -14.65
CA TYR A 350 11.34 -61.58 -15.27
C TYR A 350 11.27 -60.79 -16.59
N GLY A 351 11.10 -61.52 -17.69
CA GLY A 351 11.15 -61.00 -19.05
C GLY A 351 9.78 -60.67 -19.63
N GLY A 352 9.81 -60.28 -20.91
CA GLY A 352 8.70 -60.49 -21.83
C GLY A 352 8.32 -59.26 -22.67
N GLY A 353 8.76 -59.28 -23.94
CA GLY A 353 8.12 -58.63 -25.10
C GLY A 353 8.19 -57.10 -25.14
N GLY A 354 8.33 -56.42 -26.27
CA GLY A 354 8.20 -56.81 -27.67
C GLY A 354 8.05 -55.51 -28.47
N ASP A 355 8.94 -55.34 -29.44
CA ASP A 355 8.99 -54.47 -30.61
C ASP A 355 7.77 -53.60 -31.05
N ARG A 356 8.14 -52.38 -31.52
CA ARG A 356 7.58 -51.57 -32.64
C ARG A 356 6.21 -50.91 -32.40
N SER A 357 5.93 -49.67 -32.82
CA SER A 357 6.25 -49.00 -34.08
C SER A 357 6.05 -47.49 -33.94
N ALA A 358 6.78 -46.71 -34.73
CA ALA A 358 6.53 -45.30 -35.01
C ALA A 358 5.64 -45.15 -36.25
N GLU A 359 4.71 -44.19 -36.25
CA GLU A 359 4.27 -43.35 -37.39
C GLU A 359 3.20 -42.35 -36.91
N ALA A 360 3.49 -41.04 -36.98
CA ALA A 360 2.86 -40.03 -37.87
C ALA A 360 1.40 -39.69 -37.50
N ALA A 361 1.15 -38.58 -36.77
CA ALA A 361 0.94 -37.22 -37.28
C ALA A 361 -0.44 -37.00 -37.94
N GLU A 362 -1.38 -36.36 -37.23
CA GLU A 362 -2.27 -35.34 -37.82
C GLU A 362 -2.95 -34.46 -36.77
N ASN A 363 -3.17 -33.21 -37.18
CA ASN A 363 -3.73 -32.08 -36.44
C ASN A 363 -5.16 -32.31 -35.95
N LEU A 364 -5.47 -31.91 -34.71
CA LEU A 364 -6.81 -31.41 -34.36
C LEU A 364 -6.75 -30.47 -33.15
N LYS A 365 -6.99 -29.18 -33.40
CA LYS A 365 -7.39 -28.19 -32.40
C LYS A 365 -8.79 -28.54 -31.89
N PRO A 366 -9.06 -28.53 -30.58
CA PRO A 366 -10.43 -28.41 -30.08
C PRO A 366 -10.80 -26.93 -29.98
N GLU A 367 -11.71 -26.47 -30.83
CA GLU A 367 -12.48 -25.24 -30.60
C GLU A 367 -13.44 -25.47 -29.42
N LEU A 368 -13.43 -24.56 -28.43
CA LEU A 368 -14.39 -24.55 -27.32
C LEU A 368 -15.55 -23.61 -27.67
N PRO A 369 -16.80 -23.98 -27.37
CA PRO A 369 -17.98 -23.21 -27.74
C PRO A 369 -18.07 -21.90 -26.97
N ALA A 370 -18.32 -20.82 -27.71
CA ALA A 370 -18.77 -19.55 -27.20
C ALA A 370 -20.23 -19.70 -26.77
N ASP A 371 -20.49 -19.79 -25.45
CA ASP A 371 -21.75 -19.43 -24.80
C ASP A 371 -21.61 -19.51 -23.28
N SER A 372 -21.23 -18.39 -22.66
CA SER A 372 -21.48 -18.13 -21.23
C SER A 372 -21.59 -16.63 -20.98
N VAL A 373 -22.55 -16.01 -21.68
CA VAL A 373 -22.98 -14.64 -21.41
C VAL A 373 -23.95 -14.65 -20.22
N GLY A 374 -23.54 -13.97 -19.14
CA GLY A 374 -24.37 -13.26 -18.16
C GLY A 374 -25.63 -13.94 -17.64
N TYR A 375 -25.52 -14.60 -16.49
CA TYR A 375 -26.69 -14.80 -15.62
C TYR A 375 -26.97 -13.48 -14.87
N VAL A 376 -27.91 -12.70 -15.39
CA VAL A 376 -28.45 -11.52 -14.72
C VAL A 376 -29.33 -11.99 -13.56
N MET A 377 -28.89 -11.78 -12.32
CA MET A 377 -29.71 -12.01 -11.14
C MET A 377 -30.82 -10.95 -11.08
N PRO A 378 -32.11 -11.32 -10.92
CA PRO A 378 -33.19 -10.36 -10.76
C PRO A 378 -33.03 -9.56 -9.47
N ARG A 379 -33.23 -8.24 -9.55
CA ARG A 379 -33.36 -7.30 -8.42
C ARG A 379 -34.42 -7.82 -7.45
N ARG A 380 -34.03 -8.21 -6.24
CA ARG A 380 -34.96 -8.55 -5.16
C ARG A 380 -35.25 -7.27 -4.37
N GLU A 381 -36.43 -6.71 -4.56
CA GLU A 381 -36.94 -5.62 -3.71
C GLU A 381 -37.21 -6.19 -2.30
N LEU A 382 -36.72 -5.49 -1.28
CA LEU A 382 -36.97 -5.82 0.13
C LEU A 382 -38.43 -5.52 0.49
N PRO A 383 -39.18 -6.44 1.13
CA PRO A 383 -40.51 -6.14 1.62
C PRO A 383 -40.46 -5.19 2.82
N THR A 384 -41.31 -4.16 2.78
CA THR A 384 -41.64 -3.28 3.90
C THR A 384 -42.22 -4.05 5.09
N GLU A 385 -41.90 -3.61 6.30
CA GLU A 385 -42.26 -4.21 7.59
C GLU A 385 -43.77 -4.42 7.83
N HIS A 386 -44.04 -5.35 8.77
CA HIS A 386 -45.28 -5.72 9.46
C HIS A 386 -46.15 -6.85 8.85
N ASN A 387 -45.82 -8.11 9.17
CA ASN A 387 -46.56 -8.84 10.21
C ASN A 387 -45.92 -10.19 10.55
N ILE A 388 -46.00 -10.54 11.84
CA ILE A 388 -45.39 -11.70 12.49
C ILE A 388 -46.28 -12.93 12.27
N THR A 389 -45.69 -14.04 11.82
CA THR A 389 -46.13 -15.39 12.21
C THR A 389 -44.98 -16.39 12.16
N ALA A 390 -44.88 -17.16 13.23
CA ALA A 390 -43.83 -18.12 13.54
C ALA A 390 -43.74 -19.28 12.53
N TYR A 391 -42.50 -19.67 12.22
CA TYR A 391 -42.18 -21.03 11.82
C TYR A 391 -41.01 -21.55 12.68
N GLN A 392 -41.31 -22.52 13.52
CA GLN A 392 -40.35 -23.36 14.24
C GLN A 392 -39.70 -24.34 13.26
N GLY A 393 -38.38 -24.54 13.36
CA GLY A 393 -37.74 -25.70 12.74
C GLY A 393 -36.22 -25.56 12.60
N TYR A 394 -35.51 -26.39 13.36
CA TYR A 394 -34.06 -26.67 13.36
C TYR A 394 -33.16 -25.74 14.18
N GLY A 395 -32.83 -26.24 15.38
CA GLY A 395 -31.84 -25.69 16.30
C GLY A 395 -30.39 -25.90 15.86
N PRO A 396 -29.43 -25.35 16.63
CA PRO A 396 -28.04 -25.26 16.21
C PRO A 396 -27.29 -26.60 16.36
N PRO A 397 -26.40 -26.98 15.43
CA PRO A 397 -25.46 -28.05 15.67
C PRO A 397 -24.34 -27.55 16.61
N GLY A 398 -24.08 -28.32 17.67
CA GLY A 398 -23.01 -28.08 18.64
C GLY A 398 -21.59 -28.26 18.07
N PRO A 399 -20.56 -27.91 18.84
CA PRO A 399 -19.19 -27.89 18.36
C PRO A 399 -18.62 -29.31 18.28
N TYR A 400 -18.18 -29.71 17.09
CA TYR A 400 -17.39 -30.92 16.89
C TYR A 400 -15.90 -30.56 16.76
N SER A 401 -15.12 -31.06 17.72
CA SER A 401 -13.68 -31.32 17.61
C SER A 401 -13.50 -32.77 17.11
N PRO A 402 -12.45 -33.07 16.32
CA PRO A 402 -11.45 -34.00 16.86
C PRO A 402 -9.97 -33.77 16.42
N TYR A 403 -9.08 -33.92 17.42
CA TYR A 403 -7.78 -34.63 17.47
C TYR A 403 -6.75 -34.41 16.35
N SER A 404 -5.61 -33.74 16.60
CA SER A 404 -4.39 -34.15 17.34
C SER A 404 -3.38 -34.92 16.47
N ASP A 405 -2.15 -34.42 16.41
CA ASP A 405 -1.04 -35.29 16.76
C ASP A 405 0.07 -34.51 17.48
N THR A 406 0.54 -35.14 18.53
CA THR A 406 1.54 -34.70 19.50
C THR A 406 2.92 -35.17 19.07
N GLN A 407 3.93 -34.30 19.15
CA GLN A 407 5.24 -34.77 19.63
C GLN A 407 5.76 -33.88 20.76
N GLN A 408 6.15 -34.60 21.81
CA GLN A 408 6.59 -34.18 23.12
C GLN A 408 7.89 -33.37 23.06
N THR A 409 7.98 -32.33 23.89
CA THR A 409 9.16 -32.11 24.75
C THR A 409 8.69 -31.54 26.09
N THR A 410 9.14 -32.16 27.17
CA THR A 410 8.84 -31.81 28.57
C THR A 410 9.63 -30.59 29.05
N PRO A 411 9.17 -29.90 30.12
CA PRO A 411 9.66 -28.58 30.52
C PRO A 411 10.81 -28.66 31.55
N MET A 412 11.71 -27.67 31.47
CA MET A 412 12.66 -27.35 32.54
C MET A 412 12.16 -26.09 33.26
N GLU A 413 11.93 -26.20 34.57
CA GLU A 413 11.63 -25.08 35.46
C GLU A 413 12.73 -24.01 35.39
N MET A 414 12.35 -22.73 35.37
CA MET A 414 13.17 -21.67 35.96
C MET A 414 12.30 -20.65 36.70
N VAL A 415 12.54 -20.64 38.00
CA VAL A 415 12.16 -19.64 39.01
C VAL A 415 12.90 -18.32 38.73
N GLY A 416 12.23 -17.17 38.93
CA GLY A 416 12.91 -15.89 39.07
C GLY A 416 12.06 -14.65 38.76
N SER A 417 11.32 -14.16 39.76
CA SER A 417 10.74 -12.80 39.76
C SER A 417 11.80 -11.75 40.06
N PRO A 418 11.77 -10.55 39.45
CA PRO A 418 12.58 -9.41 39.88
C PRO A 418 11.92 -8.56 40.99
N VAL A 419 12.77 -8.07 41.89
CA VAL A 419 12.52 -7.27 43.10
C VAL A 419 12.31 -5.77 42.75
N PRO A 420 11.44 -5.02 43.47
CA PRO A 420 11.20 -3.58 43.25
C PRO A 420 12.22 -2.65 43.94
N PRO A 421 12.35 -1.37 43.53
CA PRO A 421 13.36 -0.45 44.06
C PRO A 421 13.02 0.17 45.43
N HIS A 422 14.05 0.30 46.26
CA HIS A 422 14.05 0.81 47.62
C HIS A 422 13.74 2.31 47.74
N GLN A 423 12.96 2.66 48.78
CA GLN A 423 12.77 4.02 49.30
C GLN A 423 13.96 4.46 50.18
N LEU A 424 14.30 5.76 50.10
CA LEU A 424 15.28 6.45 50.95
C LEU A 424 14.72 6.73 52.36
N PRO A 425 15.54 6.75 53.42
CA PRO A 425 15.08 7.01 54.77
C PRO A 425 14.99 8.51 55.10
N VAL A 426 13.90 8.86 55.79
CA VAL A 426 13.65 10.15 56.46
C VAL A 426 14.52 10.23 57.72
N GLY A 427 15.31 11.31 57.84
CA GLY A 427 16.04 11.64 59.06
C GLY A 427 15.18 12.42 60.05
N ASN A 428 15.26 12.05 61.33
CA ASN A 428 14.95 12.90 62.47
C ASN A 428 16.23 13.64 62.88
N GLY A 429 16.16 14.97 62.98
CA GLY A 429 17.23 15.86 63.41
C GLY A 429 16.99 17.28 62.94
#